data_AF-A0A535L3Q7-F1
#
_entry.id   AF-A0A535L3Q7-F1
#
_cell.length_a   1.000
_cell.length_b   1.000
_cell.length_c   1.000
_cell.angle_alpha   90.00
_cell.angle_beta   90.00
_cell.angle_gamma   90.00
#
_symmetry.space_group_name_H-M   'P 1'
#
loop_
_entity.id
_entity.type
_entity.pdbx_description
1 polymer ?
#
loop_
_entity_poly.entity_id
_entity_poly.type
_entity_poly.pdbx_seq_one_letter_code
_entity_poly.pdbx_strand_id
1 'polypeptide(L)'
;MIRVAWRERRHLQALKLLSGLPAALLIPLALGIYAFYLDERLHDPLAFSHAQLQWHLGPTAPWYAPVVAMKAMLHFSPFTFSTTHNVIDLTTLLLFVILLALCFVGPERFAVSQWSMPLFGILALSLLLIFPGTAYNPLPSMERYALEIFPGFMMLARLGRHSWFHQGYYLLSLPLLAFLTLQFLTGHWTV
;
A
#
# COMPACT_ATOMS: atom_id res chain seq x y z
N MET A 1 39.88 25.46 11.09
CA MET A 1 39.78 24.01 10.82
C MET A 1 38.35 23.47 10.82
N ILE A 2 37.49 23.77 11.80
CA ILE A 2 36.12 23.20 11.91
C ILE A 2 35.21 23.48 10.69
N ARG A 3 35.30 24.67 10.07
CA ARG A 3 34.48 25.04 8.89
C ARG A 3 34.85 24.26 7.62
N VAL A 4 36.11 23.82 7.49
CA VAL A 4 36.58 23.07 6.31
C VAL A 4 36.07 21.62 6.38
N ALA A 5 36.19 20.99 7.54
CA ALA A 5 35.66 19.64 7.80
C ALA A 5 34.12 19.56 7.63
N TRP A 6 33.39 20.61 7.99
CA TRP A 6 31.94 20.71 7.74
C TRP A 6 31.59 20.80 6.25
N ARG A 7 32.40 21.51 5.46
CA ARG A 7 32.21 21.65 4.02
C ARG A 7 32.46 20.31 3.30
N GLU A 8 33.53 19.62 3.65
CA GLU A 8 33.85 18.29 3.10
C GLU A 8 32.76 17.25 3.37
N ARG A 9 32.22 17.19 4.61
CA ARG A 9 31.10 16.29 4.93
C ARG A 9 29.84 16.57 4.10
N ARG A 10 29.55 17.86 3.83
CA ARG A 10 28.39 18.27 3.02
C ARG A 10 28.56 17.88 1.54
N HIS A 11 29.77 17.99 1.00
CA HIS A 11 30.07 17.53 -0.37
C HIS A 11 29.95 16.00 -0.50
N LEU A 12 30.45 15.23 0.47
CA LEU A 12 30.33 13.77 0.48
C LEU A 12 28.86 13.31 0.62
N GLN A 13 28.06 14.01 1.42
CA GLN A 13 26.61 13.78 1.50
C GLN A 13 25.89 14.11 0.18
N ALA A 14 26.24 15.22 -0.46
CA ALA A 14 25.67 15.60 -1.75
C ALA A 14 26.00 14.57 -2.83
N LEU A 15 27.25 14.09 -2.91
CA LEU A 15 27.65 13.05 -3.85
C LEU A 15 26.92 11.72 -3.59
N LYS A 16 26.70 11.34 -2.33
CA LYS A 16 25.87 10.19 -1.98
C LYS A 16 24.41 10.36 -2.41
N LEU A 17 23.82 11.55 -2.25
CA LEU A 17 22.46 11.82 -2.72
C LEU A 17 22.37 11.77 -4.26
N LEU A 18 23.37 12.33 -4.95
CA LEU A 18 23.45 12.29 -6.42
C LEU A 18 23.60 10.87 -6.96
N SER A 19 24.26 9.96 -6.24
CA SER A 19 24.38 8.55 -6.66
C SER A 19 23.05 7.80 -6.73
N GLY A 20 21.99 8.29 -6.06
CA GLY A 20 20.64 7.72 -6.16
C GLY A 20 19.84 8.23 -7.36
N LEU A 21 20.25 9.35 -7.98
CA LEU A 21 19.53 9.95 -9.11
C LEU A 21 19.47 9.05 -10.36
N PRO A 22 20.55 8.36 -10.77
CA PRO A 22 20.47 7.46 -11.92
C PRO A 22 19.40 6.39 -11.72
N ALA A 23 19.34 5.76 -10.54
CA ALA A 23 18.32 4.77 -10.22
C ALA A 23 16.91 5.36 -10.26
N ALA A 24 16.73 6.56 -9.70
CA ALA A 24 15.44 7.25 -9.72
C ALA A 24 14.98 7.64 -11.13
N LEU A 25 15.91 7.99 -12.03
CA LEU A 25 15.63 8.35 -13.43
C LEU A 25 15.42 7.14 -14.33
N LEU A 26 15.99 5.98 -13.99
CA LEU A 26 15.78 4.75 -14.74
C LEU A 26 14.32 4.30 -14.72
N ILE A 27 13.57 4.57 -13.65
CA ILE A 27 12.15 4.22 -13.54
C ILE A 27 11.30 4.94 -14.59
N PRO A 28 11.23 6.29 -14.64
CA PRO A 28 10.45 6.99 -15.65
C PRO A 28 11.03 6.79 -17.06
N LEU A 29 12.34 6.59 -17.21
CA LEU A 29 12.95 6.29 -18.49
C LEU A 29 12.47 4.94 -19.03
N ALA A 30 12.49 3.88 -18.21
CA ALA A 30 12.00 2.57 -18.59
C ALA A 30 10.51 2.60 -18.94
N LEU A 31 9.71 3.32 -18.15
CA LEU A 31 8.30 3.55 -18.44
C LEU A 31 8.11 4.29 -19.78
N GLY A 32 8.92 5.31 -20.05
CA GLY A 32 8.90 6.06 -21.31
C GLY A 32 9.26 5.20 -22.52
N ILE A 33 10.28 4.34 -22.40
CA ILE A 33 10.66 3.39 -23.45
C ILE A 33 9.52 2.39 -23.70
N TYR A 34 8.88 1.90 -22.64
CA TYR A 34 7.74 0.99 -22.77
C TYR A 34 6.53 1.69 -23.41
N ALA A 35 6.21 2.91 -23.00
CA ALA A 35 5.16 3.71 -23.61
C ALA A 35 5.42 3.98 -25.10
N PHE A 36 6.65 4.31 -25.47
CA PHE A 36 7.05 4.46 -26.86
C PHE A 36 6.87 3.17 -27.67
N TYR A 37 7.27 2.03 -27.11
CA TYR A 37 7.05 0.73 -27.74
C TYR A 37 5.55 0.44 -27.97
N LEU A 38 4.69 0.80 -27.02
CA LEU A 38 3.25 0.64 -27.15
C LEU A 38 2.66 1.59 -28.20
N ASP A 39 3.14 2.82 -28.28
CA ASP A 39 2.70 3.79 -29.30
C ASP A 39 2.99 3.28 -30.72
N GLU A 40 4.19 2.74 -30.95
CA GLU A 40 4.58 2.18 -32.25
C GLU A 40 3.77 0.93 -32.66
N ARG A 41 3.30 0.13 -31.68
CA ARG A 41 2.61 -1.15 -31.93
C ARG A 41 1.09 -1.08 -31.88
N LEU A 42 0.56 -0.22 -31.01
CA LEU A 42 -0.86 -0.15 -30.65
C LEU A 42 -1.44 1.25 -30.89
N HIS A 43 -0.61 2.25 -31.26
CA HIS A 43 -1.01 3.66 -31.37
C HIS A 43 -1.64 4.21 -30.08
N ASP A 44 -1.20 3.66 -28.95
CA ASP A 44 -1.63 4.05 -27.61
C ASP A 44 -0.47 3.89 -26.62
N PRO A 45 0.24 4.98 -26.26
CA PRO A 45 1.39 4.93 -25.34
C PRO A 45 1.00 4.53 -23.91
N LEU A 46 -0.29 4.62 -23.57
CA LEU A 46 -0.84 4.28 -22.26
C LEU A 46 -1.74 3.04 -22.31
N ALA A 47 -1.58 2.19 -23.34
CA ALA A 47 -2.38 0.98 -23.52
C ALA A 47 -2.40 0.09 -22.27
N PHE A 48 -1.29 0.02 -21.52
CA PHE A 48 -1.21 -0.73 -20.25
C PHE A 48 -2.18 -0.20 -19.18
N SER A 49 -2.41 1.11 -19.14
CA SER A 49 -3.35 1.75 -18.21
C SER A 49 -4.78 1.67 -18.72
N HIS A 50 -5.00 1.91 -20.02
CA HIS A 50 -6.33 1.81 -20.62
C HIS A 50 -6.88 0.38 -20.57
N ALA A 51 -6.04 -0.64 -20.69
CA ALA A 51 -6.44 -2.04 -20.49
C ALA A 51 -7.05 -2.29 -19.10
N GLN A 52 -6.64 -1.53 -18.07
CA GLN A 52 -7.20 -1.67 -16.72
C GLN A 52 -8.65 -1.19 -16.63
N LEU A 53 -9.12 -0.31 -17.53
CA LEU A 53 -10.52 0.14 -17.55
C LEU A 53 -11.51 -1.00 -17.85
N GLN A 54 -11.04 -2.13 -18.38
CA GLN A 54 -11.85 -3.32 -18.56
C GLN A 54 -12.07 -4.10 -17.25
N TRP A 55 -11.20 -3.92 -16.26
CA TRP A 55 -11.17 -4.68 -15.01
C TRP A 55 -11.52 -3.84 -13.78
N HIS A 56 -11.29 -2.53 -13.87
CA HIS A 56 -11.43 -1.58 -12.78
C HIS A 56 -12.21 -0.34 -13.22
N LEU A 57 -12.82 0.32 -12.25
CA LEU A 57 -13.22 1.70 -12.44
C LEU A 57 -11.93 2.52 -12.68
N GLY A 58 -11.98 3.49 -13.59
CA GLY A 58 -10.86 4.41 -13.81
C GLY A 58 -10.47 5.17 -12.54
N PRO A 59 -9.44 6.04 -12.59
CA PRO A 59 -8.97 6.77 -11.42
C PRO A 59 -10.12 7.51 -10.70
N THR A 60 -10.29 7.25 -9.41
CA THR A 60 -11.31 7.88 -8.56
C THR A 60 -10.69 8.58 -7.36
N ALA A 61 -11.52 9.32 -6.62
CA ALA A 61 -11.09 9.90 -5.35
C ALA A 61 -10.81 8.79 -4.31
N PRO A 62 -9.80 8.97 -3.44
CA PRO A 62 -9.35 7.90 -2.53
C PRO A 62 -10.39 7.46 -1.48
N TRP A 63 -11.42 8.28 -1.22
CA TRP A 63 -12.53 7.91 -0.34
C TRP A 63 -13.67 7.19 -1.06
N TYR A 64 -13.65 7.11 -2.39
CA TYR A 64 -14.72 6.48 -3.17
C TYR A 64 -14.88 5.01 -2.82
N ALA A 65 -13.81 4.21 -2.93
CA ALA A 65 -13.84 2.78 -2.67
C ALA A 65 -14.30 2.43 -1.23
N PRO A 66 -13.77 3.08 -0.18
CA PRO A 66 -14.24 2.86 1.19
C PRO A 66 -15.73 3.19 1.38
N VAL A 67 -16.22 4.28 0.79
CA VAL A 67 -17.63 4.66 0.88
C VAL A 67 -18.53 3.67 0.15
N VAL A 68 -18.11 3.19 -1.02
CA VAL A 68 -18.86 2.18 -1.78
C VAL A 68 -18.88 0.84 -1.02
N ALA A 69 -17.75 0.42 -0.44
CA ALA A 69 -17.67 -0.78 0.39
C ALA A 69 -18.62 -0.70 1.61
N MET A 70 -18.62 0.43 2.33
CA MET A 70 -19.54 0.64 3.45
C MET A 70 -21.01 0.61 3.00
N LYS A 71 -21.35 1.23 1.86
CA LYS A 71 -22.71 1.19 1.32
C LYS A 71 -23.10 -0.23 0.92
N ALA A 72 -22.21 -1.00 0.29
CA ALA A 72 -22.46 -2.38 -0.08
C ALA A 72 -22.80 -3.24 1.15
N MET A 73 -22.08 -3.06 2.26
CA MET A 73 -22.35 -3.76 3.52
C MET A 73 -23.70 -3.43 4.15
N LEU A 74 -24.24 -2.22 3.91
CA LEU A 74 -25.56 -1.82 4.39
C LEU A 74 -26.71 -2.33 3.50
N HIS A 75 -26.41 -2.60 2.22
CA HIS A 75 -27.40 -3.05 1.24
C HIS A 75 -27.49 -4.57 1.13
N PHE A 76 -26.37 -5.29 1.24
CA PHE A 76 -26.35 -6.75 1.14
C PHE A 76 -26.49 -7.42 2.50
N SER A 77 -26.98 -8.67 2.50
CA SER A 77 -27.05 -9.48 3.73
C SER A 77 -25.64 -9.69 4.32
N PRO A 78 -25.49 -9.77 5.66
CA PRO A 78 -24.20 -9.97 6.32
C PRO A 78 -23.42 -11.20 5.87
N PHE A 79 -24.13 -12.26 5.47
CA PHE A 79 -23.55 -13.56 5.11
C PHE A 79 -23.40 -13.74 3.59
N THR A 80 -23.06 -12.66 2.89
CA THR A 80 -22.78 -12.71 1.45
C THR A 80 -21.30 -12.56 1.18
N PHE A 81 -20.84 -13.11 0.05
CA PHE A 81 -19.46 -13.01 -0.41
C PHE A 81 -18.96 -11.55 -0.41
N SER A 82 -19.75 -10.64 -0.97
CA SER A 82 -19.47 -9.19 -1.02
C SER A 82 -19.28 -8.61 0.38
N THR A 83 -20.21 -8.86 1.32
CA THR A 83 -20.11 -8.30 2.66
C THR A 83 -18.89 -8.84 3.42
N THR A 84 -18.57 -10.12 3.30
CA THR A 84 -17.39 -10.71 3.95
C THR A 84 -16.08 -10.11 3.43
N HIS A 85 -15.93 -9.93 2.10
CA HIS A 85 -14.75 -9.30 1.51
C HIS A 85 -14.62 -7.84 1.97
N ASN A 86 -15.71 -7.07 1.86
CA ASN A 86 -15.72 -5.67 2.28
C ASN A 86 -15.35 -5.48 3.76
N VAL A 87 -15.78 -6.38 4.65
CA VAL A 87 -15.38 -6.35 6.08
C VAL A 87 -13.87 -6.53 6.22
N ILE A 88 -13.29 -7.52 5.56
CA ILE A 88 -11.86 -7.81 5.66
C ILE A 88 -11.03 -6.69 5.03
N ASP A 89 -11.42 -6.18 3.86
CA ASP A 89 -10.72 -5.10 3.17
C ASP A 89 -10.78 -3.79 3.94
N LEU A 90 -11.94 -3.41 4.47
CA LEU A 90 -12.08 -2.20 5.28
C LEU A 90 -11.35 -2.32 6.61
N THR A 91 -11.37 -3.51 7.24
CA THR A 91 -10.62 -3.75 8.48
C THR A 91 -9.12 -3.65 8.22
N THR A 92 -8.64 -4.21 7.12
CA THR A 92 -7.24 -4.13 6.69
C THR A 92 -6.85 -2.68 6.36
N LEU A 93 -7.68 -1.95 5.62
CA LEU A 93 -7.48 -0.54 5.31
C LEU A 93 -7.37 0.30 6.59
N LEU A 94 -8.32 0.13 7.50
CA LEU A 94 -8.34 0.85 8.77
C LEU A 94 -7.09 0.54 9.60
N LEU A 95 -6.69 -0.73 9.68
CA LEU A 95 -5.48 -1.14 10.38
C LEU A 95 -4.25 -0.43 9.81
N PHE A 96 -4.05 -0.43 8.50
CA PHE A 96 -2.88 0.21 7.88
C PHE A 96 -2.93 1.74 7.97
N VAL A 97 -4.10 2.37 7.88
CA VAL A 97 -4.26 3.81 8.15
C VAL A 97 -3.82 4.15 9.58
N ILE A 98 -4.26 3.36 10.57
CA ILE A 98 -3.88 3.56 11.97
C ILE A 98 -2.38 3.35 12.17
N LEU A 99 -1.81 2.26 11.63
CA LEU A 99 -0.38 1.98 11.75
C LEU A 99 0.48 3.08 11.12
N LEU A 100 0.09 3.59 9.95
CA LEU A 100 0.77 4.71 9.31
C LEU A 100 0.62 6.01 10.11
N ALA A 101 -0.55 6.27 10.69
CA ALA A 101 -0.74 7.43 11.58
C ALA A 101 0.15 7.36 12.82
N LEU A 102 0.27 6.16 13.43
CA LEU A 102 1.16 5.91 14.57
C LEU A 102 2.64 6.11 14.22
N CYS A 103 3.03 6.03 12.93
CA CYS A 103 4.39 6.36 12.53
C CYS A 103 4.73 7.84 12.80
N PHE A 104 3.74 8.72 12.85
CA PHE A 104 3.92 10.15 13.11
C PHE A 104 3.58 10.53 14.56
N VAL A 105 2.65 9.83 15.19
CA VAL A 105 2.07 10.19 16.48
C VAL A 105 2.24 9.06 17.50
N GLY A 106 2.48 9.42 18.77
CA GLY A 106 2.57 8.47 19.87
C GLY A 106 4.00 8.13 20.31
N PRO A 107 4.15 7.21 21.28
CA PRO A 107 5.43 6.89 21.90
C PRO A 107 6.39 6.13 20.97
N GLU A 108 5.86 5.29 20.07
CA GLU A 108 6.65 4.47 19.14
C GLU A 108 6.87 5.13 17.77
N ARG A 109 6.57 6.44 17.64
CA ARG A 109 6.69 7.20 16.39
C ARG A 109 8.08 7.12 15.78
N PHE A 110 8.15 7.31 14.47
CA PHE A 110 9.41 7.29 13.73
C PHE A 110 10.16 8.60 13.92
N ALA A 111 11.50 8.51 13.95
CA ALA A 111 12.33 9.71 13.94
C ALA A 111 12.17 10.43 12.60
N VAL A 112 12.39 11.75 12.57
CA VAL A 112 12.27 12.57 11.33
C VAL A 112 13.18 12.04 10.22
N SER A 113 14.35 11.52 10.56
CA SER A 113 15.27 10.88 9.61
C SER A 113 14.71 9.63 8.93
N GLN A 114 13.65 9.02 9.46
CA GLN A 114 13.00 7.81 8.97
C GLN A 114 11.70 8.09 8.20
N TRP A 115 11.32 9.36 8.02
CA TRP A 115 10.03 9.75 7.41
C TRP A 115 9.86 9.30 5.96
N SER A 116 10.94 8.99 5.24
CA SER A 116 10.85 8.38 3.92
C SER A 116 10.04 7.07 3.93
N MET A 117 10.08 6.31 5.03
CA MET A 117 9.35 5.05 5.17
C MET A 117 7.83 5.26 5.25
N PRO A 118 7.26 5.97 6.24
CA PRO A 118 5.81 6.17 6.29
C PRO A 118 5.29 6.99 5.10
N LEU A 119 6.09 7.89 4.51
CA LEU A 119 5.71 8.56 3.26
C LEU A 119 5.56 7.57 2.09
N PHE A 120 6.48 6.61 1.95
CA PHE A 120 6.32 5.52 0.99
C PHE A 120 5.04 4.72 1.27
N GLY A 121 4.76 4.38 2.53
CA GLY A 121 3.54 3.67 2.91
C GLY A 121 2.25 4.44 2.58
N ILE A 122 2.23 5.76 2.78
CA ILE A 122 1.11 6.63 2.40
C ILE A 122 0.93 6.64 0.88
N LEU A 123 2.02 6.76 0.11
CA LEU A 123 1.96 6.75 -1.35
C LEU A 123 1.45 5.41 -1.89
N ALA A 124 1.96 4.30 -1.36
CA ALA A 124 1.47 2.96 -1.68
C ALA A 124 -0.03 2.86 -1.40
N LEU A 125 -0.46 3.17 -0.17
CA LEU A 125 -1.88 3.12 0.19
C LEU A 125 -2.76 4.03 -0.68
N SER A 126 -2.27 5.21 -1.04
CA SER A 126 -3.00 6.14 -1.90
C SER A 126 -3.22 5.56 -3.29
N LEU A 127 -2.22 4.87 -3.87
CA LEU A 127 -2.37 4.20 -5.16
C LEU A 127 -3.46 3.13 -5.11
N LEU A 128 -3.52 2.35 -4.03
CA LEU A 128 -4.56 1.32 -3.84
C LEU A 128 -5.97 1.92 -3.80
N LEU A 129 -6.12 3.13 -3.26
CA LEU A 129 -7.42 3.80 -3.12
C LEU A 129 -7.87 4.55 -4.38
N ILE A 130 -6.94 5.00 -5.21
CA ILE A 130 -7.24 5.75 -6.44
C ILE A 130 -7.74 4.83 -7.55
N PHE A 131 -7.33 3.56 -7.55
CA PHE A 131 -7.72 2.56 -8.56
C PHE A 131 -8.61 1.48 -7.93
N PRO A 132 -9.90 1.78 -7.67
CA PRO A 132 -10.81 0.84 -7.05
C PRO A 132 -11.22 -0.27 -8.03
N GLY A 133 -11.74 -1.35 -7.46
CA GLY A 133 -12.27 -2.47 -8.21
C GLY A 133 -13.66 -2.22 -8.81
N THR A 134 -14.54 -3.18 -8.60
CA THR A 134 -15.93 -3.14 -9.08
C THR A 134 -16.89 -2.77 -7.96
N ALA A 135 -18.17 -2.57 -8.26
CA ALA A 135 -19.18 -2.32 -7.23
C ALA A 135 -19.35 -3.51 -6.25
N TYR A 136 -18.99 -4.73 -6.65
CA TYR A 136 -19.13 -5.94 -5.84
C TYR A 136 -17.89 -6.23 -4.98
N ASN A 137 -16.71 -5.85 -5.48
CA ASN A 137 -15.46 -5.82 -4.73
C ASN A 137 -14.75 -4.49 -5.01
N PRO A 138 -15.00 -3.44 -4.21
CA PRO A 138 -14.45 -2.10 -4.43
C PRO A 138 -12.97 -1.98 -4.08
N LEU A 139 -12.46 -2.84 -3.19
CA LEU A 139 -11.11 -2.80 -2.64
C LEU A 139 -10.30 -4.09 -2.94
N PRO A 140 -10.35 -4.66 -4.17
CA PRO A 140 -9.71 -5.95 -4.49
C PRO A 140 -8.18 -5.89 -4.38
N SER A 141 -7.63 -4.69 -4.36
CA SER A 141 -6.20 -4.44 -4.24
C SER A 141 -5.72 -4.55 -2.79
N MET A 142 -6.60 -4.49 -1.78
CA MET A 142 -6.20 -4.47 -0.37
C MET A 142 -5.61 -5.81 0.08
N GLU A 143 -6.24 -6.92 -0.27
CA GLU A 143 -5.77 -8.28 0.02
C GLU A 143 -4.34 -8.56 -0.50
N ARG A 144 -4.00 -7.99 -1.65
CA ARG A 144 -2.73 -8.26 -2.34
C ARG A 144 -1.65 -7.25 -1.97
N TYR A 145 -1.98 -5.98 -2.00
CA TYR A 145 -0.99 -4.90 -1.95
C TYR A 145 -0.82 -4.30 -0.55
N ALA A 146 -1.66 -4.65 0.43
CA ALA A 146 -1.42 -4.24 1.82
C ALA A 146 -0.07 -4.75 2.36
N LEU A 147 0.40 -5.91 1.86
CA LEU A 147 1.71 -6.46 2.21
C LEU A 147 2.89 -5.56 1.77
N GLU A 148 2.69 -4.74 0.74
CA GLU A 148 3.72 -3.80 0.25
C GLU A 148 3.87 -2.58 1.17
N ILE A 149 2.90 -2.33 2.05
CA ILE A 149 2.93 -1.26 3.04
C ILE A 149 3.81 -1.68 4.23
N PHE A 150 5.06 -2.05 3.94
CA PHE A 150 6.07 -2.50 4.92
C PHE A 150 6.24 -1.58 6.15
N PRO A 151 6.10 -0.24 6.06
CA PRO A 151 6.19 0.63 7.24
C PRO A 151 5.13 0.30 8.29
N GLY A 152 3.95 -0.18 7.88
CA GLY A 152 2.91 -0.65 8.81
C GLY A 152 3.40 -1.83 9.64
N PHE A 153 4.08 -2.81 9.02
CA PHE A 153 4.67 -3.94 9.73
C PHE A 153 5.84 -3.53 10.64
N MET A 154 6.65 -2.55 10.23
CA MET A 154 7.68 -1.99 11.11
C MET A 154 7.07 -1.35 12.35
N MET A 155 5.94 -0.66 12.23
CA MET A 155 5.21 -0.13 13.38
C MET A 155 4.63 -1.25 14.25
N LEU A 156 4.03 -2.29 13.65
CA LEU A 156 3.58 -3.47 14.40
C LEU A 156 4.71 -4.11 15.21
N ALA A 157 5.91 -4.22 14.63
CA ALA A 157 7.08 -4.74 15.33
C ALA A 157 7.49 -3.87 16.54
N ARG A 158 7.38 -2.53 16.43
CA ARG A 158 7.62 -1.63 17.57
C ARG A 158 6.58 -1.78 18.67
N LEU A 159 5.30 -1.87 18.31
CA LEU A 159 4.22 -2.14 19.26
C LEU A 159 4.40 -3.51 19.94
N GLY A 160 4.97 -4.48 19.23
CA GLY A 160 5.36 -5.80 19.73
C GLY A 160 6.40 -5.80 20.86
N ARG A 161 6.98 -4.64 21.22
CA ARG A 161 7.81 -4.51 22.43
C ARG A 161 6.99 -4.66 23.71
N HIS A 162 5.68 -4.42 23.65
CA HIS A 162 4.77 -4.65 24.77
C HIS A 162 4.30 -6.11 24.77
N SER A 163 4.49 -6.80 25.89
CA SER A 163 4.18 -8.23 26.04
C SER A 163 2.71 -8.56 25.73
N TRP A 164 1.77 -7.71 26.16
CA TRP A 164 0.34 -7.88 25.89
C TRP A 164 0.02 -7.83 24.38
N PHE A 165 0.64 -6.91 23.65
CA PHE A 165 0.44 -6.75 22.21
C PHE A 165 1.09 -7.91 21.46
N HIS A 166 2.30 -8.29 21.86
CA HIS A 166 3.03 -9.41 21.29
C HIS A 166 2.24 -10.72 21.41
N GLN A 167 1.75 -11.05 22.61
CA GLN A 167 0.95 -12.24 22.85
C GLN A 167 -0.38 -12.21 22.11
N GLY A 168 -1.08 -11.06 22.12
CA GLY A 168 -2.32 -10.89 21.37
C GLY A 168 -2.12 -11.05 19.86
N TYR A 169 -1.04 -10.50 19.32
CA TYR A 169 -0.68 -10.66 17.92
C TYR A 169 -0.44 -12.12 17.57
N TYR A 170 0.34 -12.88 18.35
CA TYR A 170 0.57 -14.31 18.07
C TYR A 170 -0.71 -15.13 18.16
N LEU A 171 -1.55 -14.85 19.16
CA LEU A 171 -2.81 -15.55 19.35
C LEU A 171 -3.78 -15.34 18.18
N LEU A 172 -3.80 -14.15 17.58
CA LEU A 172 -4.71 -13.80 16.49
C LEU A 172 -4.13 -14.07 15.10
N SER A 173 -2.83 -13.82 14.88
CA SER A 173 -2.20 -13.90 13.55
C SER A 173 -2.14 -15.32 13.00
N LEU A 174 -1.82 -16.31 13.83
CA LEU A 174 -1.76 -17.72 13.40
C LEU A 174 -3.11 -18.27 12.91
N PRO A 175 -4.21 -18.19 13.68
CA PRO A 175 -5.50 -18.67 13.20
C PRO A 175 -6.03 -17.83 12.04
N LEU A 176 -5.77 -16.52 12.03
CA LEU A 176 -6.18 -15.67 10.91
C LEU A 176 -5.43 -16.02 9.62
N LEU A 177 -4.11 -16.26 9.71
CA LEU A 177 -3.31 -16.72 8.57
C LEU A 177 -3.80 -18.07 8.06
N ALA A 178 -4.08 -19.02 8.95
CA ALA A 178 -4.62 -20.32 8.57
C ALA A 178 -5.99 -20.17 7.87
N PHE A 179 -6.88 -19.36 8.43
CA PHE A 179 -8.18 -19.06 7.84
C PHE A 179 -8.05 -18.44 6.45
N LEU A 180 -7.31 -17.33 6.31
CA LEU A 180 -7.14 -16.64 5.03
C LEU A 180 -6.47 -17.52 3.97
N THR A 181 -5.48 -18.34 4.38
CA THR A 181 -4.82 -19.29 3.47
C THR A 181 -5.79 -20.36 2.98
N LEU A 182 -6.64 -20.91 3.87
CA LEU A 182 -7.65 -21.89 3.46
C LEU A 182 -8.69 -21.27 2.53
N GLN A 183 -9.13 -20.05 2.80
CA GLN A 183 -10.07 -19.33 1.96
C GLN A 183 -9.49 -19.08 0.55
N PHE A 184 -8.21 -18.72 0.47
CA PHE A 184 -7.49 -18.60 -0.80
C PHE A 184 -7.38 -19.94 -1.53
N LEU A 185 -6.92 -21.01 -0.86
CA LEU A 185 -6.73 -22.33 -1.48
C LEU A 185 -8.03 -22.97 -1.97
N THR A 186 -9.16 -22.64 -1.34
CA THR A 186 -10.48 -23.17 -1.71
C THR A 186 -11.19 -22.33 -2.78
N GLY A 187 -10.54 -21.29 -3.31
CA GLY A 187 -11.07 -20.45 -4.38
C GLY A 187 -12.17 -19.50 -3.93
N HIS A 188 -12.39 -19.33 -2.62
CA HIS A 188 -13.37 -18.37 -2.10
C HIS A 188 -12.86 -16.93 -2.11
N TRP A 189 -11.60 -16.70 -2.44
CA TRP A 189 -10.93 -15.38 -2.46
C TRP A 189 -10.22 -15.07 -3.79
N THR A 190 -10.22 -16.00 -4.74
CA THR A 190 -9.77 -15.76 -6.11
C THR A 190 -10.94 -15.99 -7.04
N VAL A 191 -11.49 -14.92 -7.60
CA VAL A 191 -12.43 -14.98 -8.73
C VAL A 191 -11.72 -14.43 -9.96
#